data_AF-A0A378T3P5-F1
#
_entry.id   AF-A0A378T3P5-F1
#
_cell.length_a   1.000
_cell.length_b   1.000
_cell.length_c   1.000
_cell.angle_alpha   90.00
_cell.angle_beta   90.00
_cell.angle_gamma   90.00
#
_symmetry.space_group_name_H-M   'P 1'
#
loop_
_entity.id
_entity.type
_entity.pdbx_description
1 polymer ?
#
loop_
_entity_poly.entity_id
_entity_poly.type
_entity_poly.pdbx_seq_one_letter_code
_entity_poly.pdbx_strand_id
1 'polypeptide(L)'
;MKNFNTKAKYAILPLMLSALMACSDKAPETASEPKSEPAPTATAPATGEQVSTSATVPNAQSYVVGIDANYPPYDFKDENGNAQGFDVDIIKAIAENQGFGVDVVPQDWEVLVKGLDNAQSHIAMSGFSRNDEREAKYLLSNTYAWGRDALAVSAENNSIKNLKDLNGKKVATLADSPYIP
;
A
#
# COMPACT_ATOMS: atom_id res chain seq x y z
N MET A 1 8.92 -27.01 -24.87
CA MET A 1 9.72 -28.24 -24.65
C MET A 1 11.14 -27.98 -25.12
N LYS A 2 12.14 -28.41 -24.32
CA LYS A 2 13.61 -28.31 -24.49
C LYS A 2 14.22 -26.95 -24.11
N ASN A 3 15.24 -26.80 -23.24
CA ASN A 3 16.07 -27.72 -22.46
C ASN A 3 16.67 -27.00 -21.23
N PHE A 4 16.74 -27.72 -20.11
CA PHE A 4 17.42 -27.37 -18.86
C PHE A 4 18.95 -27.36 -19.04
N ASN A 5 19.64 -26.41 -18.40
CA ASN A 5 21.10 -26.42 -18.28
C ASN A 5 21.51 -26.58 -16.80
N THR A 6 22.06 -27.74 -16.50
CA THR A 6 22.44 -28.27 -15.19
C THR A 6 23.91 -28.01 -14.93
N LYS A 7 24.26 -27.27 -13.86
CA LYS A 7 25.59 -27.39 -13.22
C LYS A 7 25.46 -27.27 -11.69
N ALA A 8 25.14 -28.39 -11.06
CA ALA A 8 25.42 -28.64 -9.65
C ALA A 8 26.87 -29.16 -9.51
N LYS A 9 27.63 -28.59 -8.58
CA LYS A 9 28.90 -29.16 -8.09
C LYS A 9 28.77 -29.34 -6.59
N TYR A 10 28.65 -30.60 -6.17
CA TYR A 10 28.79 -31.02 -4.78
C TYR A 10 30.28 -31.11 -4.42
N ALA A 11 30.63 -30.67 -3.22
CA ALA A 11 31.80 -31.15 -2.49
C ALA A 11 31.41 -31.28 -1.01
N ILE A 12 31.57 -32.50 -0.50
CA ILE A 12 31.22 -32.99 0.85
C ILE A 12 32.50 -33.02 1.70
N LEU A 13 32.33 -33.01 3.04
CA LEU A 13 33.11 -33.74 4.09
C LEU A 13 34.03 -32.88 5.00
N PRO A 14 34.26 -33.21 6.31
CA PRO A 14 33.44 -33.87 7.35
C PRO A 14 33.36 -33.15 8.73
N LEU A 15 32.37 -33.63 9.50
CA LEU A 15 32.25 -33.89 10.94
C LEU A 15 33.55 -34.00 11.79
N MET A 16 33.58 -33.34 12.96
CA MET A 16 34.35 -33.76 14.15
C MET A 16 33.63 -33.34 15.45
N LEU A 17 33.50 -34.31 16.34
CA LEU A 17 32.73 -34.37 17.58
C LEU A 17 33.68 -34.87 18.69
N SER A 18 33.77 -34.17 19.84
CA SER A 18 34.19 -34.63 21.20
C SER A 18 34.88 -33.50 21.98
N ALA A 19 34.87 -33.35 23.32
CA ALA A 19 34.08 -33.88 24.44
C ALA A 19 34.49 -33.12 25.74
N LEU A 20 33.60 -33.22 26.74
CA LEU A 20 33.59 -32.89 28.19
C LEU A 20 34.88 -32.65 29.02
N MET A 21 34.72 -31.80 30.05
CA MET A 21 35.28 -31.93 31.43
C MET A 21 34.46 -31.02 32.40
N ALA A 22 33.59 -31.53 33.31
CA ALA A 22 33.78 -31.92 34.74
C ALA A 22 34.08 -30.72 35.69
N CYS A 23 33.49 -30.46 36.88
CA CYS A 23 32.99 -31.28 38.02
C CYS A 23 32.19 -30.47 39.09
N SER A 24 31.35 -31.18 39.90
CA SER A 24 30.91 -31.03 41.33
C SER A 24 30.28 -29.72 41.88
N ASP A 25 29.30 -29.68 42.81
CA ASP A 25 28.91 -30.57 43.92
C ASP A 25 27.53 -30.18 44.58
N LYS A 26 26.84 -31.16 45.20
CA LYS A 26 25.93 -31.14 46.38
C LYS A 26 24.48 -30.54 46.38
N ALA A 27 23.54 -31.35 46.91
CA ALA A 27 22.13 -31.07 47.30
C ALA A 27 21.98 -30.99 48.86
N PRO A 28 20.79 -30.84 49.54
CA PRO A 28 19.38 -30.69 49.09
C PRO A 28 18.49 -29.64 49.87
N GLU A 29 17.17 -29.68 49.62
CA GLU A 29 15.99 -29.14 50.36
C GLU A 29 15.63 -27.63 50.29
N THR A 30 14.44 -27.29 49.76
CA THR A 30 13.18 -27.02 50.49
C THR A 30 12.10 -26.48 49.54
N ALA A 31 10.84 -26.88 49.73
CA ALA A 31 9.66 -26.53 48.94
C ALA A 31 9.20 -25.06 49.08
N SER A 32 8.65 -24.47 48.01
CA SER A 32 7.52 -23.54 48.03
C SER A 32 6.95 -23.26 46.61
N GLU A 33 5.63 -23.10 46.55
CA GLU A 33 4.71 -23.03 45.41
C GLU A 33 4.88 -21.82 44.43
N PRO A 34 4.22 -21.86 43.24
CA PRO A 34 4.52 -20.98 42.11
C PRO A 34 3.79 -19.62 42.19
N LYS A 35 4.48 -18.54 41.84
CA LYS A 35 3.87 -17.23 41.61
C LYS A 35 3.77 -16.98 40.10
N SER A 36 2.54 -17.05 39.61
CA SER A 36 2.10 -16.69 38.26
C SER A 36 2.38 -15.22 37.95
N GLU A 37 3.07 -14.96 36.84
CA GLU A 37 3.23 -13.64 36.23
C GLU A 37 2.28 -13.53 35.02
N PRO A 38 1.45 -12.47 34.92
CA PRO A 38 0.43 -12.37 33.87
C PRO A 38 1.03 -11.95 32.52
N ALA A 39 0.49 -12.55 31.47
CA ALA A 39 0.80 -12.32 30.06
C ALA A 39 0.55 -10.84 29.62
N PRO A 40 1.31 -10.31 28.65
CA PRO A 40 1.08 -8.97 28.14
C PRO A 40 -0.25 -8.92 27.37
N THR A 41 -1.12 -8.01 27.83
CA THR A 41 -2.41 -7.69 27.24
C THR A 41 -2.22 -7.16 25.81
N ALA A 42 -2.87 -7.84 24.85
CA ALA A 42 -3.04 -7.33 23.50
C ALA A 42 -3.97 -6.11 23.52
N THR A 43 -3.39 -4.92 23.37
CA THR A 43 -4.14 -3.70 23.09
C THR A 43 -4.52 -3.70 21.60
N ALA A 44 -5.81 -3.86 21.31
CA ALA A 44 -6.36 -3.62 19.98
C ALA A 44 -6.19 -2.12 19.62
N PRO A 45 -5.81 -1.76 18.38
CA PRO A 45 -5.85 -0.37 17.96
C PRO A 45 -7.31 0.08 17.80
N ALA A 46 -7.57 1.29 18.29
CA ALA A 46 -8.85 1.97 18.24
C ALA A 46 -9.30 2.19 16.79
N THR A 47 -10.53 1.78 16.50
CA THR A 47 -11.26 2.09 15.27
C THR A 47 -11.51 3.59 15.21
N GLY A 48 -10.73 4.31 14.42
CA GLY A 48 -11.08 5.67 14.03
C GLY A 48 -12.33 5.63 13.16
N GLU A 49 -13.30 6.49 13.47
CA GLU A 49 -14.53 6.65 12.71
C GLU A 49 -14.17 7.12 11.29
N GLN A 50 -14.12 6.18 10.36
CA GLN A 50 -13.93 6.44 8.93
C GLN A 50 -15.26 6.98 8.41
N VAL A 51 -15.32 8.29 8.17
CA VAL A 51 -16.48 8.92 7.53
C VAL A 51 -16.43 8.55 6.06
N SER A 52 -17.13 7.49 5.70
CA SER A 52 -17.21 6.98 4.35
C SER A 52 -18.37 7.63 3.61
N THR A 53 -18.18 7.89 2.32
CA THR A 53 -19.19 8.55 1.47
C THR A 53 -19.86 7.49 0.62
N SER A 54 -20.94 6.90 1.15
CA SER A 54 -21.59 5.75 0.51
C SER A 54 -22.62 6.17 -0.54
N ALA A 55 -22.58 5.52 -1.70
CA ALA A 55 -23.72 5.46 -2.62
C ALA A 55 -24.43 4.13 -2.41
N THR A 56 -25.60 4.17 -1.74
CA THR A 56 -26.36 2.96 -1.38
C THR A 56 -27.43 2.65 -2.42
N VAL A 57 -27.32 1.49 -3.07
CA VAL A 57 -28.40 0.90 -3.86
C VAL A 57 -29.09 -0.19 -3.00
N PRO A 58 -30.40 -0.08 -2.69
CA PRO A 58 -31.09 -1.05 -1.85
C PRO A 58 -31.00 -2.48 -2.38
N ASN A 59 -30.68 -3.45 -1.51
CA ASN A 59 -30.46 -4.87 -1.83
C ASN A 59 -29.31 -5.18 -2.81
N ALA A 60 -28.42 -4.22 -3.09
CA ALA A 60 -27.26 -4.44 -3.93
C ALA A 60 -26.02 -4.81 -3.11
N GLN A 61 -25.12 -5.58 -3.74
CA GLN A 61 -23.78 -5.81 -3.20
C GLN A 61 -23.05 -4.47 -3.09
N SER A 62 -22.43 -4.19 -1.94
CA SER A 62 -21.61 -3.00 -1.74
C SER A 62 -20.12 -3.35 -1.81
N TYR A 63 -19.31 -2.44 -2.37
CA TYR A 63 -17.86 -2.58 -2.48
C TYR A 63 -17.14 -1.44 -1.76
N VAL A 64 -16.22 -1.79 -0.88
CA VAL A 64 -15.28 -0.84 -0.27
C VAL A 64 -14.26 -0.38 -1.30
N VAL A 65 -14.20 0.93 -1.53
CA VAL A 65 -13.31 1.60 -2.47
C VAL A 65 -12.34 2.48 -1.69
N GLY A 66 -11.05 2.17 -1.73
CA GLY A 66 -10.03 3.05 -1.17
C GLY A 66 -9.60 4.13 -2.16
N ILE A 67 -9.36 5.34 -1.66
CA ILE A 67 -8.81 6.49 -2.40
C ILE A 67 -7.74 7.21 -1.57
N ASP A 68 -6.87 7.99 -2.20
CA ASP A 68 -5.97 8.90 -1.47
C ASP A 68 -6.75 10.14 -1.00
N ALA A 69 -6.63 10.48 0.28
CA ALA A 69 -7.27 11.66 0.86
C ALA A 69 -6.62 12.99 0.43
N ASN A 70 -5.46 12.96 -0.23
CA ASN A 70 -4.62 14.14 -0.46
C ASN A 70 -4.13 14.30 -1.91
N TYR A 71 -4.89 13.84 -2.91
CA TYR A 71 -4.48 13.88 -4.32
C TYR A 71 -5.48 14.59 -5.25
N PRO A 72 -5.77 15.89 -5.00
CA PRO A 72 -6.62 16.65 -5.91
C PRO A 72 -5.96 16.82 -7.29
N PRO A 73 -6.75 16.86 -8.37
CA PRO A 73 -8.22 16.87 -8.40
C PRO A 73 -8.86 15.46 -8.45
N TYR A 74 -8.06 14.39 -8.37
CA TYR A 74 -8.56 13.02 -8.52
C TYR A 74 -9.35 12.58 -7.31
N ASP A 75 -8.78 12.76 -6.13
CA ASP A 75 -9.35 12.30 -4.88
C ASP A 75 -8.83 13.14 -3.70
N PHE A 76 -9.76 13.53 -2.85
CA PHE A 76 -9.48 14.30 -1.64
C PHE A 76 -10.63 14.18 -0.66
N LYS A 77 -10.38 14.57 0.60
CA LYS A 77 -11.46 14.77 1.57
C LYS A 77 -11.89 16.23 1.62
N ASP A 78 -13.20 16.48 1.71
CA ASP A 78 -13.72 17.81 2.01
C ASP A 78 -13.54 18.17 3.49
N GLU A 79 -13.97 19.38 3.87
CA GLU A 79 -13.88 19.88 5.24
C GLU A 79 -14.65 19.02 6.26
N ASN A 80 -15.63 18.25 5.80
CA ASN A 80 -16.42 17.35 6.62
C ASN A 80 -15.86 15.91 6.64
N GLY A 81 -14.74 15.66 5.94
CA GLY A 81 -14.11 14.36 5.83
C GLY A 81 -14.69 13.45 4.74
N ASN A 82 -15.62 13.94 3.93
CA ASN A 82 -16.20 13.13 2.85
C ASN A 82 -15.25 13.04 1.67
N ALA A 83 -15.19 11.86 1.05
CA ALA A 83 -14.50 11.63 -0.21
C ALA A 83 -15.14 12.45 -1.34
N GLN A 84 -14.29 13.19 -2.04
CA GLN A 84 -14.59 14.01 -3.21
C GLN A 84 -13.51 13.84 -4.28
N GLY A 85 -13.83 14.23 -5.51
CA GLY A 85 -12.88 14.27 -6.61
C GLY A 85 -13.33 13.46 -7.82
N PHE A 86 -12.57 13.59 -8.90
CA PHE A 86 -12.86 12.96 -10.18
C PHE A 86 -13.02 11.44 -10.10
N ASP A 87 -12.16 10.76 -9.33
CA ASP A 87 -12.21 9.30 -9.18
C ASP A 87 -13.43 8.86 -8.37
N VAL A 88 -13.80 9.65 -7.35
CA VAL A 88 -15.01 9.44 -6.54
C VAL A 88 -16.27 9.58 -7.39
N ASP A 89 -16.31 10.58 -8.26
CA ASP A 89 -17.44 10.81 -9.16
C ASP A 89 -17.58 9.68 -10.18
N ILE A 90 -16.47 9.20 -10.75
CA ILE A 90 -16.50 8.08 -11.70
C ILE A 90 -17.01 6.81 -11.02
N ILE A 91 -16.45 6.41 -9.87
CA ILE A 91 -16.83 5.14 -9.27
C ILE A 91 -18.29 5.12 -8.81
N LYS A 92 -18.81 6.26 -8.33
CA LYS A 92 -20.24 6.43 -8.01
C LYS A 92 -21.11 6.31 -9.27
N ALA A 93 -20.71 6.94 -10.38
CA ALA A 93 -21.46 6.86 -11.64
C ALA A 93 -21.48 5.43 -12.21
N ILE A 94 -20.37 4.70 -12.11
CA ILE A 94 -20.30 3.28 -12.47
C ILE A 94 -21.22 2.45 -11.58
N ALA A 95 -21.16 2.66 -10.26
CA ALA A 95 -21.98 1.94 -9.28
C ALA A 95 -23.48 2.13 -9.55
N GLU A 96 -23.91 3.37 -9.78
CA GLU A 96 -25.28 3.70 -10.15
C GLU A 96 -25.70 3.02 -11.46
N ASN A 97 -24.84 3.09 -12.49
CA ASN A 97 -25.13 2.49 -13.79
C ASN A 97 -25.23 0.96 -13.76
N GLN A 98 -24.44 0.30 -12.92
CA GLN A 98 -24.34 -1.15 -12.83
C GLN A 98 -25.20 -1.75 -11.70
N GLY A 99 -25.81 -0.91 -10.86
CA GLY A 99 -26.70 -1.34 -9.78
C GLY A 99 -25.99 -1.97 -8.59
N PHE A 100 -24.78 -1.49 -8.25
CA PHE A 100 -24.07 -1.87 -7.03
C PHE A 100 -23.86 -0.67 -6.09
N GLY A 101 -23.58 -0.94 -4.81
CA GLY A 101 -23.23 0.07 -3.83
C GLY A 101 -21.73 0.28 -3.73
N VAL A 102 -21.30 1.47 -3.33
CA VAL A 102 -19.90 1.73 -3.00
C VAL A 102 -19.77 2.42 -1.67
N ASP A 103 -18.72 2.06 -0.95
CA ASP A 103 -18.31 2.69 0.29
C ASP A 103 -16.90 3.27 0.10
N VAL A 104 -16.83 4.58 -0.12
CA VAL A 104 -15.57 5.24 -0.48
C VAL A 104 -14.85 5.68 0.79
N VAL A 105 -13.62 5.19 0.97
CA VAL A 105 -12.81 5.35 2.17
C VAL A 105 -11.53 6.15 1.85
N PRO A 106 -11.50 7.45 2.15
CA PRO A 106 -10.30 8.29 1.99
C PRO A 106 -9.25 7.94 3.04
N GLN A 107 -8.02 7.68 2.60
CA GLN A 107 -6.90 7.28 3.44
C GLN A 107 -5.57 7.77 2.86
N ASP A 108 -4.47 7.66 3.59
CA ASP A 108 -3.15 7.97 3.03
C ASP A 108 -2.75 6.90 1.99
N TRP A 109 -2.00 7.29 0.95
CA TRP A 109 -1.55 6.41 -0.14
C TRP A 109 -1.00 5.05 0.32
N GLU A 110 -0.12 5.04 1.32
CA GLU A 110 0.47 3.80 1.85
C GLU A 110 -0.57 2.87 2.49
N VAL A 111 -1.58 3.44 3.13
CA VAL A 111 -2.68 2.69 3.75
C VAL A 111 -3.59 2.15 2.65
N LEU A 112 -3.86 2.94 1.61
CA LEU A 112 -4.63 2.52 0.44
C LEU A 112 -4.04 1.27 -0.22
N VAL A 113 -2.75 1.30 -0.55
CA VAL A 113 -2.08 0.19 -1.24
C VAL A 113 -2.04 -1.05 -0.35
N LYS A 114 -1.73 -0.91 0.95
CA LYS A 114 -1.75 -2.02 1.91
C LYS A 114 -3.16 -2.56 2.14
N GLY A 115 -4.16 -1.69 2.12
CA GLY A 115 -5.57 -2.06 2.26
C GLY A 115 -6.01 -2.95 1.12
N LEU A 116 -5.61 -2.62 -0.11
CA LEU A 116 -5.87 -3.46 -1.28
C LEU A 116 -5.13 -4.80 -1.19
N ASP A 117 -3.85 -4.78 -0.82
CA ASP A 117 -3.02 -5.99 -0.68
C ASP A 117 -3.56 -7.00 0.33
N ASN A 118 -4.12 -6.49 1.43
CA ASN A 118 -4.66 -7.29 2.52
C ASN A 118 -6.17 -7.54 2.39
N ALA A 119 -6.74 -7.26 1.21
CA ALA A 119 -8.17 -7.40 0.90
C ALA A 119 -9.10 -6.67 1.90
N GLN A 120 -8.63 -5.57 2.49
CA GLN A 120 -9.45 -4.67 3.32
C GLN A 120 -10.30 -3.74 2.46
N SER A 121 -9.80 -3.38 1.26
CA SER A 121 -10.60 -2.75 0.21
C SER A 121 -10.76 -3.71 -0.97
N HIS A 122 -11.87 -3.58 -1.68
CA HIS A 122 -12.14 -4.39 -2.88
C HIS A 122 -11.59 -3.71 -4.14
N ILE A 123 -11.59 -2.38 -4.15
CA ILE A 123 -11.17 -1.53 -5.26
C ILE A 123 -10.26 -0.44 -4.70
N ALA A 124 -9.19 -0.10 -5.42
CA ALA A 124 -8.45 1.14 -5.21
C ALA A 124 -8.61 2.01 -6.47
N MET A 125 -9.01 3.27 -6.29
CA MET A 125 -9.19 4.21 -7.40
C MET A 125 -8.64 5.58 -7.01
N SER A 126 -7.39 5.83 -7.42
CA SER A 126 -6.60 7.00 -7.02
C SER A 126 -5.55 7.33 -8.08
N GLY A 127 -6.01 7.59 -9.31
CA GLY A 127 -5.15 7.97 -10.44
C GLY A 127 -4.05 6.95 -10.77
N PHE A 128 -4.29 5.66 -10.49
CA PHE A 128 -3.25 4.63 -10.65
C PHE A 128 -2.77 4.52 -12.10
N SER A 129 -1.51 4.91 -12.33
CA SER A 129 -0.83 4.63 -13.60
C SER A 129 -0.69 3.13 -13.81
N ARG A 130 -1.02 2.67 -15.02
CA ARG A 130 -0.75 1.31 -15.48
C ARG A 130 0.75 1.10 -15.66
N ASN A 131 1.29 0.04 -15.08
CA ASN A 131 2.68 -0.40 -15.25
C ASN A 131 2.80 -1.92 -15.03
N ASP A 132 3.91 -2.51 -15.45
CA ASP A 132 4.14 -3.96 -15.43
C ASP A 132 4.07 -4.56 -14.01
N GLU A 133 4.55 -3.83 -13.00
CA GLU A 133 4.55 -4.29 -11.61
C GLU A 133 3.11 -4.43 -11.07
N ARG A 134 2.26 -3.43 -11.33
CA ARG A 134 0.85 -3.45 -10.93
C ARG A 134 0.03 -4.44 -11.74
N GLU A 135 0.30 -4.56 -13.04
CA GLU A 135 -0.34 -5.57 -13.89
C GLU A 135 -0.03 -7.00 -13.43
N ALA A 136 1.16 -7.25 -12.91
CA ALA A 136 1.53 -8.54 -12.36
C ALA A 136 0.82 -8.86 -11.03
N LYS A 137 0.36 -7.83 -10.30
CA LYS A 137 -0.19 -7.97 -8.94
C LYS A 137 -1.71 -7.79 -8.85
N TYR A 138 -2.31 -6.97 -9.72
CA TYR A 138 -3.71 -6.56 -9.63
C TYR A 138 -4.46 -6.74 -10.95
N LEU A 139 -5.79 -6.85 -10.84
CA LEU A 139 -6.68 -6.70 -11.99
C LEU A 139 -6.89 -5.21 -12.27
N LEU A 140 -6.22 -4.69 -13.30
CA LEU A 140 -6.40 -3.30 -13.71
C LEU A 140 -7.62 -3.14 -14.62
N SER A 141 -8.36 -2.06 -14.40
CA SER A 141 -9.50 -1.67 -15.25
C SER A 141 -9.05 -1.25 -16.66
N ASN A 142 -10.06 -0.97 -17.49
CA ASN A 142 -9.84 -0.17 -18.70
C ASN A 142 -9.39 1.23 -18.30
N THR A 143 -8.44 1.80 -19.05
CA THR A 143 -7.95 3.16 -18.84
C THR A 143 -9.10 4.17 -18.92
N TYR A 144 -9.29 4.96 -17.86
CA TYR A 144 -10.35 5.97 -17.77
C TYR A 144 -9.83 7.41 -17.91
N ALA A 145 -8.52 7.63 -17.76
CA ALA A 145 -7.89 8.94 -17.92
C ALA A 145 -6.49 8.80 -18.55
N TRP A 146 -6.10 9.80 -19.34
CA TRP A 146 -4.75 9.93 -19.90
C TRP A 146 -4.09 11.19 -19.35
N GLY A 147 -3.10 11.01 -18.48
CA GLY A 147 -2.26 12.09 -17.99
C GLY A 147 -1.15 12.44 -18.98
N ARG A 148 -0.71 13.70 -18.97
CA ARG A 148 0.56 14.11 -19.56
C ARG A 148 1.38 14.82 -18.49
N ASP A 149 2.65 14.47 -18.41
CA ASP A 149 3.56 15.16 -17.52
C ASP A 149 3.91 16.53 -18.07
N ALA A 150 3.95 17.51 -17.17
CA ALA A 150 4.33 18.87 -17.49
C ALA A 150 5.30 19.40 -16.44
N LEU A 151 6.26 20.20 -16.87
CA LEU A 151 7.09 20.98 -15.96
C LEU A 151 6.34 22.25 -15.57
N ALA A 152 6.07 22.41 -14.28
CA ALA A 152 5.61 23.67 -13.72
C ALA A 152 6.82 24.52 -13.31
N VAL A 153 6.81 25.79 -13.69
CA VAL A 153 7.77 26.81 -13.22
C VAL A 153 6.99 27.99 -12.65
N SER A 154 7.65 28.82 -11.83
CA SER A 154 7.05 30.07 -11.36
C SER A 154 6.56 30.91 -12.55
N ALA A 155 5.40 31.57 -12.40
CA ALA A 155 4.87 32.47 -13.44
C ALA A 155 5.85 33.60 -13.79
N GLU A 156 6.70 34.00 -12.85
CA GLU A 156 7.73 35.02 -13.04
C GLU A 156 9.02 34.46 -13.66
N ASN A 157 9.10 33.14 -13.93
CA ASN A 157 10.28 32.50 -14.49
C ASN A 157 10.41 32.79 -15.99
N ASN A 158 11.49 33.50 -16.32
CA ASN A 158 11.84 33.81 -17.71
C ASN A 158 13.04 33.02 -18.25
N SER A 159 13.61 32.11 -17.47
CA SER A 159 14.86 31.40 -17.80
C SER A 159 14.69 29.95 -18.25
N ILE A 160 13.62 29.27 -17.85
CA ILE A 160 13.34 27.89 -18.21
C ILE A 160 12.21 27.89 -19.24
N LYS A 161 12.54 27.61 -20.49
CA LYS A 161 11.60 27.57 -21.63
C LYS A 161 11.51 26.18 -22.26
N ASN A 162 12.49 25.33 -22.02
CA ASN A 162 12.52 23.95 -22.48
C ASN A 162 13.30 23.06 -21.50
N LEU A 163 13.24 21.73 -21.69
CA LEU A 163 13.88 20.77 -20.78
C LEU A 163 15.41 20.92 -20.69
N LYS A 164 16.09 21.42 -21.72
CA LYS A 164 17.56 21.60 -21.68
C LYS A 164 17.98 22.69 -20.69
N ASP A 165 17.10 23.64 -20.42
CA ASP A 165 17.34 24.74 -19.48
C ASP A 165 17.37 24.27 -18.01
N LEU A 166 16.96 23.01 -17.75
CA LEU A 166 17.04 22.36 -16.45
C LEU A 166 18.46 21.92 -16.08
N ASN A 167 19.43 21.98 -16.99
CA ASN A 167 20.79 21.55 -16.71
C ASN A 167 21.39 22.37 -15.55
N GLY A 168 21.87 21.67 -14.52
CA GLY A 168 22.39 22.27 -13.28
C GLY A 168 21.31 22.88 -12.37
N LYS A 169 20.02 22.62 -12.62
CA LYS A 169 18.90 23.02 -11.74
C LYS A 169 18.47 21.85 -10.87
N LYS A 170 17.84 22.18 -9.74
CA LYS A 170 17.14 21.20 -8.89
C LYS A 170 15.69 21.09 -9.35
N VAL A 171 15.20 19.87 -9.51
CA VAL A 171 13.80 19.58 -9.86
C VAL A 171 13.18 18.85 -8.67
N ALA A 172 12.00 19.28 -8.25
CA ALA A 172 11.24 18.62 -7.19
C ALA A 172 10.19 17.69 -7.80
N THR A 173 9.99 16.54 -7.18
CA THR A 173 8.96 15.56 -7.54
C THR A 173 8.23 15.07 -6.31
N LEU A 174 7.08 14.45 -6.52
CA LEU A 174 6.50 13.58 -5.51
C LEU A 174 7.44 12.38 -5.28
N ALA A 175 7.57 11.93 -4.04
CA ALA A 175 8.30 10.71 -3.71
C ALA A 175 7.68 9.51 -4.45
N ASP A 176 8.51 8.58 -4.92
CA ASP A 176 8.11 7.37 -5.64
C ASP A 176 7.30 7.61 -6.93
N SER A 177 7.32 8.85 -7.43
CA SER A 177 6.75 9.21 -8.71
C SER A 177 7.52 8.54 -9.85
N PRO A 178 6.85 7.89 -10.81
CA PRO A 178 7.52 7.27 -11.95
C PRO A 178 8.08 8.30 -12.95
N TYR A 179 7.87 9.59 -12.70
CA TYR A 179 8.04 10.64 -13.71
C TYR A 179 9.44 11.27 -13.78
N ILE A 180 10.35 11.00 -12.82
CA ILE A 180 11.77 11.39 -12.91
C ILE A 180 12.65 10.30 -12.25
N PRO A 181 13.68 9.77 -12.94
CA PRO A 181 14.64 8.81 -12.36
C PRO A 181 15.61 9.44 -11.34
#